data_AF-A0A0K6FYS6-F1
#
_entry.id   AF-A0A0K6FYS6-F1
#
_cell.length_a   1.000
_cell.length_b   1.000
_cell.length_c   1.000
_cell.angle_alpha   90.00
_cell.angle_beta   90.00
_cell.angle_gamma   90.00
#
_symmetry.space_group_name_H-M   'P 1'
#
loop_
_entity.id
_entity.type
_entity.pdbx_description
1 polymer ?
#
loop_
_entity_poly.entity_id
_entity_poly.type
_entity_poly.pdbx_seq_one_letter_code
_entity_poly.pdbx_strand_id
1 'polypeptide(L)'
;MRFSLPSEKRYIGPQYEIDKQANDEMIYEIELRLVPRAGGGGGRGSSGRGGRGSLDGVSEGGGKSESGGGSGSGSRRGVTFSSINGNRGVSSYGSGGGSVSLISRGAFVGRSIGGGTRQQVYGNSRYGSGYTYGGGSSVAGRGFPFGYWPVFVPIGAGAGYYGYREYGPANNDSRPGGVMQQALVRSSDWPSEGGAVNTTTKNDTASYYIVGDADSVSAVMDALVTHCSVVNSTGTPVDDNNSTVHVEQAVQYFRASSFMLALTSYNNSASLPSNAPADNSTTAPPPSADTPLPTGTNTTFLNCLNETIGASVPIMDAAPGTLRATTGLNVVATLWLLIWLLKIF
;
A
#
# COMPACT_ATOMS: atom_id res chain seq x y z
N MET A 1 22.29 -24.76 -64.09
CA MET A 1 21.24 -23.81 -64.51
C MET A 1 20.98 -22.88 -63.35
N ARG A 2 21.22 -21.57 -63.55
CA ARG A 2 21.04 -20.53 -62.52
C ARG A 2 19.58 -20.08 -62.53
N PHE A 3 18.91 -20.18 -61.39
CA PHE A 3 17.56 -19.64 -61.22
C PHE A 3 17.66 -18.23 -60.63
N SER A 4 17.27 -17.25 -61.44
CA SER A 4 17.07 -15.85 -61.09
C SER A 4 15.68 -15.65 -60.48
N LEU A 5 15.58 -15.00 -59.33
CA LEU A 5 14.32 -14.52 -58.73
C LEU A 5 14.11 -13.03 -59.06
N PRO A 6 12.88 -12.59 -59.40
CA PRO A 6 12.58 -11.20 -59.66
C PRO A 6 12.23 -10.41 -58.38
N SER A 7 12.93 -9.26 -58.25
CA SER A 7 12.48 -7.90 -57.93
C SER A 7 11.54 -7.59 -56.74
N GLU A 8 12.13 -6.90 -55.77
CA GLU A 8 11.70 -5.68 -55.05
C GLU A 8 10.19 -5.31 -54.98
N LYS A 9 9.64 -5.32 -53.75
CA LYS A 9 8.64 -4.36 -53.30
C LYS A 9 9.15 -3.68 -52.02
N ARG A 10 9.56 -2.41 -52.15
CA ARG A 10 9.79 -1.52 -51.01
C ARG A 10 8.45 -1.06 -50.45
N TYR A 11 8.18 -1.33 -49.19
CA TYR A 11 7.17 -0.64 -48.41
C TYR A 11 7.76 0.67 -47.89
N ILE A 12 7.19 1.80 -48.31
CA ILE A 12 7.43 3.12 -47.72
C ILE A 12 6.34 3.30 -46.66
N GLY A 13 6.72 3.29 -45.38
CA GLY A 13 5.86 3.71 -44.27
C GLY A 13 6.01 5.21 -44.00
N PRO A 14 4.99 5.87 -43.43
CA PRO A 14 5.00 7.32 -43.23
C PRO A 14 5.99 7.72 -42.12
N GLN A 15 6.81 8.72 -42.40
CA GLN A 15 7.57 9.44 -41.38
C GLN A 15 6.60 10.24 -40.52
N TYR A 16 6.64 10.01 -39.21
CA TYR A 16 6.11 10.96 -38.24
C TYR A 16 7.23 11.98 -37.98
N GLU A 17 7.01 13.21 -38.41
CA GLU A 17 7.87 14.34 -38.13
C GLU A 17 7.51 14.82 -36.71
N ILE A 18 8.41 14.60 -35.75
CA ILE A 18 8.23 15.08 -34.38
C ILE A 18 8.41 16.59 -34.41
N ASP A 19 7.31 17.31 -34.22
CA ASP A 19 7.25 18.75 -34.21
C ASP A 19 7.96 19.29 -32.97
N LYS A 20 9.22 19.72 -33.15
CA LYS A 20 10.13 20.13 -32.08
C LYS A 20 9.61 21.33 -31.29
N GLN A 21 8.66 22.08 -31.86
CA GLN A 21 8.11 23.30 -31.29
C GLN A 21 7.10 23.04 -30.16
N ALA A 22 6.41 21.89 -30.15
CA ALA A 22 5.47 21.52 -29.09
C ALA A 22 6.16 21.07 -27.78
N ASN A 23 7.44 20.71 -27.85
CA ASN A 23 8.19 20.20 -26.69
C ASN A 23 8.80 21.33 -25.85
N ASP A 24 9.12 22.48 -26.46
CA ASP A 24 9.70 23.61 -25.74
C ASP A 24 8.64 24.38 -24.93
N GLU A 25 7.37 24.36 -25.34
CA GLU A 25 6.26 24.95 -24.57
C GLU A 25 5.92 24.15 -23.29
N MET A 26 6.02 22.81 -23.31
CA MET A 26 5.81 21.99 -22.11
C MET A 26 6.89 22.16 -21.05
N ILE A 27 8.13 22.49 -21.44
CA ILE A 27 9.22 22.72 -20.49
C ILE A 27 9.01 24.04 -19.72
N TYR A 28 8.46 25.06 -20.37
CA TYR A 28 8.18 26.35 -19.71
C TYR A 28 7.01 26.29 -18.71
N GLU A 29 6.05 25.38 -18.90
CA GLU A 29 4.91 25.21 -17.99
C GLU A 29 5.27 24.47 -16.68
N ILE A 30 6.31 23.63 -16.72
CA ILE A 30 6.81 22.89 -15.54
C ILE A 30 7.64 23.81 -14.63
N GLU A 31 8.42 24.74 -15.18
CA GLU A 31 9.24 25.67 -14.39
C GLU A 31 8.43 26.74 -13.63
N LEU A 32 7.22 27.07 -14.09
CA LEU A 32 6.33 28.04 -13.42
C LEU A 32 5.54 27.47 -12.22
N ARG A 33 5.55 26.14 -12.01
CA ARG A 33 4.78 25.49 -10.92
C ARG A 33 5.60 24.99 -9.73
N LEU A 34 6.91 25.23 -9.72
CA LEU A 34 7.77 24.91 -8.57
C LEU A 34 8.18 26.18 -7.82
N VAL A 35 7.22 26.78 -7.10
CA VAL A 35 7.54 27.77 -6.06
C VAL A 35 7.68 27.04 -4.71
N PRO A 36 8.84 27.10 -4.04
CA PRO A 36 8.96 26.64 -2.66
C PRO A 36 8.11 27.53 -1.74
N ARG A 37 7.10 26.98 -1.05
CA ARG A 37 6.38 27.73 -0.03
C ARG A 37 7.23 27.83 1.24
N ALA A 38 7.65 29.06 1.52
CA ALA A 38 8.26 29.50 2.76
C ALA A 38 7.21 29.71 3.87
N GLY A 39 7.56 29.31 5.09
CA GLY A 39 7.41 30.12 6.32
C GLY A 39 6.05 30.21 7.05
N GLY A 40 6.12 29.95 8.36
CA GLY A 40 5.16 30.41 9.40
C GLY A 40 4.48 29.26 10.15
N GLY A 41 4.52 29.08 11.47
CA GLY A 41 4.97 29.91 12.58
C GLY A 41 3.94 29.80 13.73
N GLY A 42 4.39 29.46 14.95
CA GLY A 42 3.69 29.80 16.20
C GLY A 42 3.34 28.63 17.14
N GLY A 43 3.74 28.72 18.41
CA GLY A 43 3.05 28.00 19.49
C GLY A 43 3.80 27.61 20.77
N ARG A 44 4.13 28.60 21.62
CA ARG A 44 4.04 28.64 23.10
C ARG A 44 4.68 27.52 23.97
N GLY A 45 5.54 27.95 24.89
CA GLY A 45 6.12 27.12 25.96
C GLY A 45 5.38 27.14 27.30
N SER A 46 5.84 26.25 28.20
CA SER A 46 5.81 26.33 29.67
C SER A 46 6.85 25.32 30.20
N SER A 47 7.93 25.74 30.89
CA SER A 47 8.19 25.63 32.34
C SER A 47 7.70 24.32 32.98
N GLY A 48 8.46 23.51 33.74
CA GLY A 48 9.79 23.59 34.35
C GLY A 48 9.90 22.54 35.48
N ARG A 49 11.12 22.36 36.04
CA ARG A 49 11.56 21.51 37.20
C ARG A 49 11.70 20.00 36.90
N GLY A 50 12.72 19.24 37.32
CA GLY A 50 13.90 19.46 38.18
C GLY A 50 14.14 18.22 39.07
N GLY A 51 15.39 17.73 39.18
CA GLY A 51 15.89 16.75 40.19
C GLY A 51 16.23 15.36 39.61
N ARG A 52 17.50 14.95 39.43
CA ARG A 52 18.52 14.44 40.39
C ARG A 52 18.18 13.08 41.05
N GLY A 53 19.02 12.07 40.80
CA GLY A 53 19.50 11.15 41.85
C GLY A 53 19.40 9.63 41.62
N SER A 54 20.59 8.99 41.47
CA SER A 54 21.06 7.68 41.97
C SER A 54 20.32 6.33 41.75
N LEU A 55 21.07 5.42 41.11
CA LEU A 55 21.59 4.11 41.56
C LEU A 55 20.73 3.08 42.31
N ASP A 56 20.94 1.83 41.84
CA ASP A 56 20.86 0.50 42.48
C ASP A 56 19.51 -0.20 42.74
N GLY A 57 19.45 -1.49 42.36
CA GLY A 57 18.62 -2.48 43.07
C GLY A 57 17.70 -3.41 42.25
N VAL A 58 18.26 -4.57 41.90
CA VAL A 58 17.70 -5.93 41.68
C VAL A 58 16.22 -6.23 42.03
N SER A 59 15.56 -7.04 41.16
CA SER A 59 14.75 -8.25 41.46
C SER A 59 13.34 -8.35 40.82
N GLU A 60 13.16 -9.51 40.20
CA GLU A 60 11.98 -10.34 39.87
C GLU A 60 10.56 -9.95 40.32
N GLY A 61 9.57 -10.38 39.51
CA GLY A 61 8.24 -10.77 40.02
C GLY A 61 7.06 -10.11 39.31
N GLY A 62 6.22 -10.91 38.65
CA GLY A 62 5.04 -10.45 37.90
C GLY A 62 3.87 -9.94 38.76
N GLY A 63 2.91 -9.32 38.09
CA GLY A 63 1.63 -8.93 38.66
C GLY A 63 0.82 -8.06 37.69
N LYS A 64 -0.35 -8.55 37.31
CA LYS A 64 -1.36 -7.86 36.50
C LYS A 64 -1.91 -6.65 37.25
N SER A 65 -2.16 -5.56 36.54
CA SER A 65 -3.17 -4.56 36.93
C SER A 65 -3.74 -3.87 35.69
N GLU A 66 -5.06 -4.02 35.55
CA GLU A 66 -5.90 -3.15 34.73
C GLU A 66 -5.98 -1.77 35.38
N SER A 67 -5.88 -0.72 34.57
CA SER A 67 -6.48 0.58 34.85
C SER A 67 -6.67 1.33 33.53
N GLY A 68 -7.93 1.67 33.25
CA GLY A 68 -8.36 2.29 32.00
C GLY A 68 -8.11 3.79 31.90
N GLY A 69 -8.64 4.33 30.80
CA GLY A 69 -8.94 5.76 30.62
C GLY A 69 -7.88 6.56 29.88
N GLY A 70 -8.03 6.67 28.55
CA GLY A 70 -7.23 7.56 27.71
C GLY A 70 -7.74 7.61 26.28
N SER A 71 -8.85 8.32 26.07
CA SER A 71 -9.36 8.70 24.75
C SER A 71 -8.33 9.58 24.01
N GLY A 72 -7.62 8.99 23.06
CA GLY A 72 -6.75 9.67 22.12
C GLY A 72 -6.52 8.77 20.92
N SER A 73 -6.89 9.27 19.72
CA SER A 73 -6.65 8.72 18.38
C SER A 73 -5.65 7.55 18.36
N GLY A 74 -6.19 6.34 18.48
CA GLY A 74 -5.40 5.13 18.65
C GLY A 74 -4.76 4.72 17.34
N SER A 75 -3.47 5.02 17.19
CA SER A 75 -2.58 4.20 16.36
C SER A 75 -2.64 2.78 16.94
N ARG A 76 -3.48 1.93 16.34
CA ARG A 76 -3.60 0.53 16.73
C ARG A 76 -2.21 -0.08 16.56
N ARG A 77 -1.77 -0.75 17.63
CA ARG A 77 -0.42 -1.27 17.86
C ARG A 77 0.12 -1.95 16.59
N GLY A 78 0.92 -1.22 15.82
CA GLY A 78 1.48 -1.72 14.58
C GLY A 78 2.31 -2.97 14.83
N VAL A 79 2.20 -3.93 13.92
CA VAL A 79 3.05 -5.13 13.88
C VAL A 79 4.50 -4.67 13.89
N THR A 80 5.24 -4.99 14.95
CA THR A 80 6.68 -4.72 14.96
C THR A 80 7.39 -5.81 14.16
N PHE A 81 8.11 -5.40 13.13
CA PHE A 81 8.96 -6.32 12.37
C PHE A 81 10.22 -6.62 13.18
N SER A 82 10.11 -7.54 14.14
CA SER A 82 11.22 -7.93 15.05
C SER A 82 12.41 -8.58 14.33
N SER A 83 12.27 -8.88 13.04
CA SER A 83 13.29 -9.56 12.23
C SER A 83 14.27 -8.61 11.53
N ILE A 84 14.24 -7.30 11.83
CA ILE A 84 15.05 -6.27 11.17
C ILE A 84 15.92 -5.57 12.22
N ASN A 85 17.15 -5.21 11.84
CA ASN A 85 18.02 -4.33 12.62
C ASN A 85 17.34 -2.97 12.81
N GLY A 86 16.54 -2.84 13.88
CA GLY A 86 15.70 -1.70 14.21
C GLY A 86 14.22 -2.05 14.18
N ASN A 87 13.52 -1.86 15.30
CA ASN A 87 12.06 -1.98 15.38
C ASN A 87 11.42 -0.88 14.52
N ARG A 88 10.97 -1.23 13.32
CA ARG A 88 10.12 -0.35 12.52
C ARG A 88 8.67 -0.64 12.83
N GLY A 89 7.92 0.42 13.09
CA GLY A 89 6.48 0.38 13.25
C GLY A 89 5.76 0.28 11.92
N VAL A 90 4.44 0.23 12.03
CA VAL A 90 3.51 0.39 10.92
C VAL A 90 2.50 1.42 11.36
N SER A 91 2.14 2.33 10.45
CA SER A 91 1.08 3.30 10.71
C SER A 91 0.08 3.40 9.54
N SER A 92 -1.18 3.56 9.90
CA SER A 92 -2.20 4.12 9.00
C SER A 92 -1.91 5.60 8.78
N TYR A 93 -2.14 6.10 7.56
CA TYR A 93 -1.85 7.49 7.18
C TYR A 93 -0.38 7.92 7.24
N GLY A 94 0.53 7.02 7.62
CA GLY A 94 1.96 7.24 7.56
C GLY A 94 2.45 7.48 6.13
N SER A 95 3.51 8.28 6.00
CA SER A 95 4.19 8.54 4.72
C SER A 95 5.00 7.34 4.20
N GLY A 96 5.38 6.42 5.09
CA GLY A 96 6.23 5.27 4.78
C GLY A 96 7.67 5.66 4.45
N GLY A 97 8.33 4.85 3.61
CA GLY A 97 9.68 5.11 3.10
C GLY A 97 10.79 4.56 3.98
N GLY A 98 11.86 5.34 4.14
CA GLY A 98 13.09 4.94 4.83
C GLY A 98 14.01 4.04 3.99
N SER A 99 15.08 3.54 4.62
CA SER A 99 16.04 2.67 3.94
C SER A 99 15.48 1.27 3.71
N VAL A 100 15.75 0.69 2.55
CA VAL A 100 15.49 -0.73 2.29
C VAL A 100 16.46 -1.57 3.13
N SER A 101 15.96 -2.65 3.72
CA SER A 101 16.77 -3.62 4.48
C SER A 101 16.51 -5.05 4.01
N LEU A 102 17.36 -5.99 4.38
CA LEU A 102 17.16 -7.41 4.10
C LEU A 102 16.54 -8.11 5.30
N ILE A 103 15.59 -9.01 5.04
CA ILE A 103 14.99 -9.87 6.06
C ILE A 103 16.07 -10.84 6.56
N SER A 104 16.27 -10.86 7.88
CA SER A 104 17.33 -11.67 8.49
C SER A 104 16.87 -13.05 8.98
N ARG A 105 15.55 -13.28 9.12
CA ARG A 105 14.96 -14.55 9.62
C ARG A 105 13.60 -14.85 8.98
N GLY A 106 13.15 -16.10 9.08
CA GLY A 106 11.84 -16.55 8.60
C GLY A 106 11.83 -17.07 7.16
N ALA A 107 10.64 -17.23 6.57
CA ALA A 107 10.46 -17.84 5.24
C ALA A 107 11.03 -17.01 4.08
N PHE A 108 11.28 -15.71 4.30
CA PHE A 108 11.72 -14.77 3.27
C PHE A 108 13.10 -14.17 3.55
N VAL A 109 13.98 -14.90 4.23
CA VAL A 109 15.37 -14.48 4.47
C VAL A 109 16.03 -14.03 3.17
N GLY A 110 16.75 -12.91 3.24
CA GLY A 110 17.45 -12.33 2.10
C GLY A 110 16.57 -11.48 1.18
N ARG A 111 15.25 -11.45 1.36
CA ARG A 111 14.38 -10.54 0.61
C ARG A 111 14.44 -9.12 1.15
N SER A 112 14.28 -8.14 0.25
CA SER A 112 14.20 -6.72 0.62
C SER A 112 12.88 -6.39 1.30
N ILE A 113 12.92 -5.48 2.27
CA ILE A 113 11.74 -4.98 3.00
C ILE A 113 11.88 -3.48 3.32
N GLY A 114 10.77 -2.76 3.21
CA GLY A 114 10.68 -1.31 3.42
C GLY A 114 11.03 -0.47 2.18
N GLY A 115 11.02 0.86 2.34
CA GLY A 115 11.36 1.83 1.29
C GLY A 115 10.19 2.31 0.43
N GLY A 116 9.05 1.61 0.46
CA GLY A 116 7.83 2.04 -0.22
C GLY A 116 7.17 3.23 0.48
N THR A 117 6.79 4.25 -0.28
CA THR A 117 6.09 5.44 0.25
C THR A 117 4.60 5.37 0.00
N ARG A 118 3.80 6.13 0.76
CA ARG A 118 2.35 6.22 0.61
C ARG A 118 1.90 6.50 -0.82
N GLN A 119 2.65 7.32 -1.57
CA GLN A 119 2.35 7.66 -2.97
C GLN A 119 2.47 6.46 -3.92
N GLN A 120 3.22 5.43 -3.52
CA GLN A 120 3.46 4.22 -4.30
C GLN A 120 2.50 3.09 -3.93
N VAL A 121 1.56 3.32 -3.00
CA VAL A 121 0.70 2.26 -2.47
C VAL A 121 -0.29 1.73 -3.50
N TYR A 122 -0.65 2.51 -4.51
CA TYR A 122 -1.63 2.13 -5.52
C TYR A 122 -1.02 1.19 -6.56
N GLY A 123 -1.65 0.02 -6.74
CA GLY A 123 -1.43 -0.88 -7.88
C GLY A 123 -2.45 -0.65 -8.99
N ASN A 124 -2.92 -1.73 -9.61
CA ASN A 124 -4.04 -1.74 -10.54
C ASN A 124 -4.95 -2.95 -10.26
N SER A 125 -5.87 -3.31 -11.17
CA SER A 125 -6.79 -4.45 -11.03
C SER A 125 -6.13 -5.84 -11.18
N ARG A 126 -4.81 -5.89 -11.41
CA ARG A 126 -4.06 -7.14 -11.59
C ARG A 126 -3.17 -7.43 -10.40
N TYR A 127 -3.19 -8.69 -10.01
CA TYR A 127 -2.29 -9.19 -9.00
C TYR A 127 -0.83 -9.09 -9.47
N GLY A 128 0.06 -8.74 -8.55
CA GLY A 128 1.47 -8.41 -8.84
C GLY A 128 1.74 -6.97 -9.25
N SER A 129 0.72 -6.12 -9.29
CA SER A 129 0.88 -4.68 -9.45
C SER A 129 1.29 -3.96 -8.16
N GLY A 130 1.70 -2.69 -8.29
CA GLY A 130 2.11 -1.84 -7.16
C GLY A 130 3.59 -1.96 -6.76
N TYR A 131 4.39 -2.70 -7.52
CA TYR A 131 5.84 -2.70 -7.41
C TYR A 131 6.43 -1.60 -8.30
N THR A 132 7.20 -0.69 -7.73
CA THR A 132 7.90 0.39 -8.46
C THR A 132 9.25 -0.05 -9.01
N TYR A 133 9.63 -1.30 -8.78
CA TYR A 133 10.92 -1.86 -9.16
C TYR A 133 10.77 -3.31 -9.64
N GLY A 134 11.72 -3.77 -10.44
CA GLY A 134 11.77 -5.13 -11.00
C GLY A 134 10.80 -5.32 -12.17
N GLY A 135 11.32 -5.85 -13.28
CA GLY A 135 10.50 -6.21 -14.46
C GLY A 135 9.62 -7.44 -14.21
N GLY A 136 8.63 -7.65 -15.07
CA GLY A 136 7.70 -8.79 -14.99
C GLY A 136 6.46 -8.51 -14.14
N SER A 137 5.51 -9.43 -14.20
CA SER A 137 4.17 -9.23 -13.65
C SER A 137 3.91 -10.04 -12.37
N SER A 138 4.66 -11.12 -12.15
CA SER A 138 4.57 -11.99 -10.98
C SER A 138 5.14 -11.36 -9.71
N VAL A 139 4.61 -11.77 -8.56
CA VAL A 139 5.13 -11.46 -7.23
C VAL A 139 6.27 -12.37 -6.78
N ALA A 140 6.49 -13.52 -7.45
CA ALA A 140 7.53 -14.48 -7.07
C ALA A 140 8.91 -13.82 -7.00
N GLY A 141 9.67 -14.14 -5.95
CA GLY A 141 11.00 -13.57 -5.74
C GLY A 141 11.03 -12.13 -5.23
N ARG A 142 9.90 -11.41 -5.20
CA ARG A 142 9.90 -9.98 -4.87
C ARG A 142 9.99 -9.71 -3.36
N GLY A 143 10.59 -8.56 -3.05
CA GLY A 143 10.60 -7.99 -1.71
C GLY A 143 9.25 -7.41 -1.27
N PHE A 144 9.26 -6.74 -0.12
CA PHE A 144 8.07 -6.21 0.56
C PHE A 144 8.24 -4.72 0.84
N PRO A 145 8.02 -3.84 -0.16
CA PRO A 145 8.33 -2.41 -0.04
C PRO A 145 7.59 -1.72 1.11
N PHE A 146 6.44 -2.26 1.50
CA PHE A 146 5.59 -1.70 2.56
C PHE A 146 5.59 -2.54 3.84
N GLY A 147 6.43 -3.58 3.92
CA GLY A 147 6.49 -4.50 5.06
C GLY A 147 5.61 -5.75 4.95
N TYR A 148 4.57 -5.70 4.12
CA TYR A 148 3.56 -6.75 4.03
C TYR A 148 3.75 -7.65 2.81
N TRP A 149 3.35 -8.91 2.96
CA TRP A 149 3.43 -9.91 1.90
C TRP A 149 2.18 -9.87 1.02
N PRO A 150 2.28 -10.14 -0.29
CA PRO A 150 1.12 -10.28 -1.17
C PRO A 150 0.03 -11.20 -0.60
N VAL A 151 -1.23 -10.89 -0.89
CA VAL A 151 -2.36 -11.73 -0.49
C VAL A 151 -2.20 -13.10 -1.13
N PHE A 152 -2.55 -14.15 -0.38
CA PHE A 152 -2.60 -15.49 -0.94
C PHE A 152 -3.83 -15.58 -1.83
N VAL A 153 -3.67 -16.17 -3.01
CA VAL A 153 -4.75 -16.34 -3.99
C VAL A 153 -5.08 -17.83 -4.17
N PRO A 154 -5.60 -18.52 -3.15
CA PRO A 154 -6.25 -19.83 -3.34
C PRO A 154 -7.55 -19.69 -4.12
N ILE A 155 -8.02 -18.45 -4.18
CA ILE A 155 -9.22 -17.94 -4.78
C ILE A 155 -9.30 -18.28 -6.27
N GLY A 156 -9.91 -19.42 -6.60
CA GLY A 156 -10.21 -19.82 -7.98
C GLY A 156 -9.00 -19.95 -8.91
N ALA A 157 -7.77 -19.77 -8.40
CA ALA A 157 -6.58 -19.61 -9.20
C ALA A 157 -5.74 -20.89 -9.23
N GLY A 158 -5.53 -21.42 -10.44
CA GLY A 158 -4.77 -22.62 -10.69
C GLY A 158 -3.32 -22.56 -10.18
N ALA A 159 -2.62 -23.70 -10.25
CA ALA A 159 -1.22 -23.78 -9.83
C ALA A 159 -0.37 -22.76 -10.60
N GLY A 160 0.25 -21.81 -9.87
CA GLY A 160 1.22 -20.86 -10.44
C GLY A 160 0.76 -19.43 -10.63
N TYR A 161 -0.50 -19.07 -10.33
CA TYR A 161 -1.04 -17.71 -10.54
C TYR A 161 -0.13 -16.58 -10.03
N TYR A 162 0.64 -15.98 -10.93
CA TYR A 162 1.57 -14.90 -10.59
C TYR A 162 2.54 -15.20 -9.44
N GLY A 163 2.78 -16.47 -9.07
CA GLY A 163 3.69 -16.82 -7.97
C GLY A 163 3.14 -16.68 -6.55
N TYR A 164 1.82 -16.57 -6.38
CA TYR A 164 1.16 -16.36 -5.08
C TYR A 164 1.51 -17.40 -3.99
N ARG A 165 1.92 -18.61 -4.40
CA ARG A 165 2.17 -19.76 -3.50
C ARG A 165 3.28 -19.51 -2.49
N GLU A 166 4.22 -18.60 -2.80
CA GLU A 166 5.31 -18.25 -1.89
C GLU A 166 4.80 -17.70 -0.55
N TYR A 167 3.58 -17.14 -0.52
CA TYR A 167 3.05 -16.44 0.66
C TYR A 167 2.17 -17.30 1.56
N GLY A 168 2.11 -18.61 1.29
CA GLY A 168 1.44 -19.62 2.11
C GLY A 168 -0.08 -19.49 2.17
N PRO A 169 -0.78 -20.47 2.75
CA PRO A 169 -2.24 -20.51 2.84
C PRO A 169 -2.84 -19.28 3.53
N ALA A 170 -4.16 -19.05 3.38
CA ALA A 170 -4.78 -17.87 3.98
C ALA A 170 -4.68 -17.86 5.51
N ASN A 171 -4.64 -19.04 6.13
CA ASN A 171 -4.49 -19.23 7.57
C ASN A 171 -3.05 -19.10 8.08
N ASN A 172 -2.10 -18.69 7.23
CA ASN A 172 -0.71 -18.49 7.63
C ASN A 172 -0.57 -17.32 8.62
N ASP A 173 -0.30 -17.63 9.89
CA ASP A 173 -0.18 -16.69 10.99
C ASP A 173 1.19 -15.98 11.07
N SER A 174 2.17 -16.44 10.30
CA SER A 174 3.46 -15.76 10.17
C SER A 174 3.37 -14.46 9.35
N ARG A 175 2.23 -14.23 8.69
CA ARG A 175 1.94 -12.99 7.95
C ARG A 175 1.99 -11.77 8.88
N PRO A 176 2.67 -10.69 8.46
CA PRO A 176 2.56 -9.41 9.15
C PRO A 176 1.10 -8.97 9.19
N GLY A 177 0.58 -8.71 10.39
CA GLY A 177 -0.81 -8.30 10.61
C GLY A 177 -1.79 -9.45 10.82
N GLY A 178 -1.28 -10.68 10.92
CA GLY A 178 -2.06 -11.89 11.18
C GLY A 178 -2.58 -12.57 9.91
N VAL A 179 -3.41 -13.59 10.12
CA VAL A 179 -4.01 -14.39 9.05
C VAL A 179 -4.84 -13.54 8.10
N MET A 180 -5.01 -14.03 6.87
CA MET A 180 -5.75 -13.31 5.84
C MET A 180 -7.25 -13.26 6.18
N GLN A 181 -7.81 -12.06 6.09
CA GLN A 181 -9.21 -11.78 6.36
C GLN A 181 -9.84 -11.09 5.15
N GLN A 182 -11.15 -11.23 5.05
CA GLN A 182 -11.99 -10.48 4.13
C GLN A 182 -13.15 -9.82 4.90
N ALA A 183 -13.58 -8.65 4.46
CA ALA A 183 -14.75 -7.98 5.03
C ALA A 183 -15.64 -7.41 3.93
N LEU A 184 -16.95 -7.58 4.11
CA LEU A 184 -17.97 -6.98 3.25
C LEU A 184 -17.97 -5.47 3.47
N VAL A 185 -17.84 -4.71 2.38
CA VAL A 185 -17.89 -3.26 2.35
C VAL A 185 -19.13 -2.84 1.57
N ARG A 186 -20.01 -2.09 2.25
CA ARG A 186 -21.26 -1.65 1.67
C ARG A 186 -21.66 -0.29 2.21
N SER A 187 -22.22 0.57 1.37
CA SER A 187 -22.76 1.85 1.83
C SER A 187 -23.93 1.63 2.79
N SER A 188 -24.00 2.44 3.84
CA SER A 188 -25.13 2.53 4.78
C SER A 188 -26.43 2.94 4.11
N ASP A 189 -26.34 3.62 2.97
CA ASP A 189 -27.48 4.24 2.30
C ASP A 189 -28.18 3.26 1.34
N TRP A 190 -27.61 2.07 1.15
CA TRP A 190 -28.16 1.05 0.27
C TRP A 190 -29.22 0.19 0.99
N PRO A 191 -30.15 -0.47 0.27
CA PRO A 191 -31.15 -1.37 0.86
C PRO A 191 -30.52 -2.67 1.36
N SER A 192 -30.83 -3.15 2.56
CA SER A 192 -30.21 -4.35 3.13
C SER A 192 -30.35 -5.58 2.22
N GLU A 193 -29.30 -6.39 2.17
CA GLU A 193 -29.30 -7.67 1.46
C GLU A 193 -30.27 -8.62 2.19
N GLY A 194 -31.47 -8.81 1.64
CA GLY A 194 -32.55 -9.54 2.30
C GLY A 194 -33.95 -8.98 2.08
N GLY A 195 -34.08 -7.79 1.48
CA GLY A 195 -35.35 -7.34 0.89
C GLY A 195 -35.66 -8.16 -0.37
N ALA A 196 -36.34 -9.28 -0.20
CA ALA A 196 -36.71 -10.20 -1.28
C ALA A 196 -37.37 -9.48 -2.46
N VAL A 197 -36.68 -9.40 -3.60
CA VAL A 197 -37.28 -9.46 -4.93
C VAL A 197 -36.26 -10.10 -5.87
N ASN A 198 -36.67 -11.12 -6.62
CA ASN A 198 -35.99 -11.61 -7.81
C ASN A 198 -35.69 -10.45 -8.76
N THR A 199 -34.52 -9.81 -8.70
CA THR A 199 -34.18 -8.73 -9.63
C THR A 199 -32.68 -8.62 -9.81
N THR A 200 -32.27 -8.71 -11.09
CA THR A 200 -31.01 -8.28 -11.71
C THR A 200 -30.05 -7.54 -10.79
N THR A 201 -28.82 -8.07 -10.62
CA THR A 201 -27.70 -7.41 -9.95
C THR A 201 -27.55 -5.99 -10.48
N LYS A 202 -27.93 -4.99 -9.69
CA LYS A 202 -27.69 -3.60 -10.08
C LYS A 202 -26.26 -3.23 -9.70
N ASN A 203 -25.50 -2.77 -10.68
CA ASN A 203 -24.10 -2.38 -10.47
C ASN A 203 -23.94 -1.15 -9.56
N ASP A 204 -25.00 -0.33 -9.41
CA ASP A 204 -25.00 0.90 -8.59
C ASP A 204 -24.94 0.64 -7.08
N THR A 205 -25.38 -0.55 -6.66
CA THR A 205 -25.54 -1.00 -5.27
C THR A 205 -24.84 -2.34 -5.02
N ALA A 206 -23.97 -2.74 -5.95
CA ALA A 206 -23.17 -3.94 -5.83
C ALA A 206 -22.16 -3.80 -4.67
N SER A 207 -22.11 -4.83 -3.84
CA SER A 207 -21.23 -4.88 -2.67
C SER A 207 -19.76 -4.97 -3.05
N TYR A 208 -18.90 -4.51 -2.14
CA TYR A 208 -17.45 -4.62 -2.25
C TYR A 208 -16.91 -5.55 -1.18
N TYR A 209 -15.70 -6.03 -1.38
CA TYR A 209 -14.92 -6.71 -0.36
C TYR A 209 -13.53 -6.09 -0.27
N ILE A 210 -13.04 -5.97 0.96
CA ILE A 210 -11.61 -5.74 1.21
C ILE A 210 -10.97 -7.04 1.67
N VAL A 211 -9.76 -7.33 1.19
CA VAL A 211 -9.01 -8.55 1.53
C VAL A 211 -7.56 -8.19 1.85
N GLY A 212 -7.05 -8.70 2.97
CA GLY A 212 -5.70 -8.42 3.45
C GLY A 212 -5.38 -9.18 4.73
N ASP A 213 -4.35 -8.77 5.46
CA ASP A 213 -4.10 -9.25 6.82
C ASP A 213 -5.15 -8.70 7.81
N ALA A 214 -5.37 -9.42 8.91
CA ALA A 214 -6.41 -9.11 9.90
C ALA A 214 -6.33 -7.68 10.45
N ASP A 215 -5.12 -7.24 10.81
CA ASP A 215 -4.90 -5.89 11.34
C ASP A 215 -5.22 -4.81 10.29
N SER A 216 -4.77 -5.01 9.04
CA SER A 216 -5.04 -4.07 7.94
C SER A 216 -6.53 -4.02 7.59
N VAL A 217 -7.22 -5.16 7.55
CA VAL A 217 -8.67 -5.20 7.30
C VAL A 217 -9.42 -4.46 8.39
N SER A 218 -9.06 -4.65 9.66
CA SER A 218 -9.68 -3.95 10.78
C SER A 218 -9.44 -2.45 10.72
N ALA A 219 -8.19 -2.02 10.50
CA ALA A 219 -7.83 -0.60 10.43
C ALA A 219 -8.49 0.13 9.26
N VAL A 220 -8.53 -0.51 8.09
CA VAL A 220 -9.19 0.05 6.89
C VAL A 220 -10.69 0.12 7.08
N MET A 221 -11.33 -0.90 7.69
CA MET A 221 -12.76 -0.86 7.95
C MET A 221 -13.16 0.33 8.84
N ASP A 222 -12.41 0.62 9.90
CA ASP A 222 -12.70 1.81 10.74
C ASP A 222 -12.63 3.12 9.93
N ALA A 223 -11.63 3.23 9.05
CA ALA A 223 -11.47 4.38 8.18
C ALA A 223 -12.64 4.51 7.18
N LEU A 224 -13.07 3.39 6.59
CA LEU A 224 -14.20 3.35 5.66
C LEU A 224 -15.52 3.72 6.32
N VAL A 225 -15.77 3.24 7.55
CA VAL A 225 -16.95 3.62 8.35
C VAL A 225 -16.95 5.13 8.61
N THR A 226 -15.77 5.70 8.91
CA THR A 226 -15.61 7.11 9.25
C THR A 226 -15.75 8.03 8.04
N HIS A 227 -15.23 7.63 6.88
CA HIS A 227 -15.07 8.54 5.72
C HIS A 227 -16.01 8.26 4.55
N CYS A 228 -16.54 7.03 4.42
CA CYS A 228 -17.33 6.61 3.26
C CYS A 228 -18.74 6.12 3.62
N SER A 229 -19.20 6.34 4.86
CA SER A 229 -20.51 5.89 5.32
C SER A 229 -20.73 4.39 5.07
N VAL A 230 -19.72 3.59 5.39
CA VAL A 230 -19.77 2.13 5.21
C VAL A 230 -20.43 1.48 6.44
N VAL A 231 -21.23 0.45 6.22
CA VAL A 231 -21.77 -0.39 7.30
C VAL A 231 -20.61 -1.12 7.96
N ASN A 232 -20.44 -0.93 9.26
CA ASN A 232 -19.39 -1.60 10.02
C ASN A 232 -19.57 -3.13 9.93
N SER A 233 -18.53 -3.81 9.47
CA SER A 233 -18.51 -5.26 9.26
C SER A 233 -17.22 -5.84 9.83
N THR A 234 -17.34 -6.96 10.54
CA THR A 234 -16.17 -7.66 11.09
C THR A 234 -15.47 -8.46 10.01
N GLY A 235 -14.14 -8.43 9.99
CA GLY A 235 -13.35 -9.33 9.16
C GLY A 235 -13.66 -10.79 9.46
N THR A 236 -13.73 -11.60 8.41
CA THR A 236 -13.87 -13.05 8.47
C THR A 236 -12.66 -13.71 7.81
N PRO A 237 -12.14 -14.83 8.35
CA PRO A 237 -11.02 -15.54 7.73
C PRO A 237 -11.36 -15.94 6.28
N VAL A 238 -10.40 -15.80 5.38
CA VAL A 238 -10.57 -16.30 4.01
C VAL A 238 -10.54 -17.83 4.02
N ASP A 239 -11.55 -18.45 3.41
CA ASP A 239 -11.60 -19.90 3.18
C ASP A 239 -10.91 -20.24 1.85
N ASP A 240 -9.84 -21.03 1.93
CA ASP A 240 -9.07 -21.49 0.77
C ASP A 240 -9.88 -22.43 -0.14
N ASN A 241 -10.88 -23.14 0.41
CA ASN A 241 -11.67 -24.12 -0.33
C ASN A 241 -12.95 -23.53 -0.93
N ASN A 242 -13.48 -22.46 -0.33
CA ASN A 242 -14.72 -21.82 -0.74
C ASN A 242 -14.61 -20.30 -0.62
N SER A 243 -13.76 -19.71 -1.46
CA SER A 243 -13.53 -18.27 -1.42
C SER A 243 -14.75 -17.48 -1.89
N THR A 244 -15.12 -16.43 -1.15
CA THR A 244 -16.25 -15.54 -1.47
C THR A 244 -15.88 -14.46 -2.50
N VAL A 245 -14.61 -14.13 -2.60
CA VAL A 245 -14.09 -13.03 -3.41
C VAL A 245 -13.16 -13.62 -4.43
N HIS A 246 -13.21 -13.21 -5.70
CA HIS A 246 -12.37 -13.73 -6.80
C HIS A 246 -11.34 -12.72 -7.34
N VAL A 247 -10.26 -13.18 -7.99
CA VAL A 247 -9.22 -12.27 -8.52
C VAL A 247 -9.70 -11.42 -9.68
N GLU A 248 -10.61 -11.94 -10.48
CA GLU A 248 -11.32 -11.22 -11.53
C GLU A 248 -12.23 -10.11 -10.96
N GLN A 249 -12.62 -10.20 -9.69
CA GLN A 249 -13.40 -9.15 -9.02
C GLN A 249 -12.53 -8.02 -8.49
N ALA A 250 -11.19 -8.16 -8.50
CA ALA A 250 -10.27 -7.15 -7.99
C ALA A 250 -10.34 -5.88 -8.86
N VAL A 251 -10.78 -4.78 -8.27
CA VAL A 251 -10.77 -3.47 -8.93
C VAL A 251 -9.46 -2.73 -8.69
N GLN A 252 -8.84 -2.96 -7.53
CA GLN A 252 -7.63 -2.26 -7.12
C GLN A 252 -6.84 -3.10 -6.11
N TYR A 253 -5.60 -3.39 -6.44
CA TYR A 253 -4.60 -3.85 -5.47
C TYR A 253 -3.88 -2.67 -4.85
N PHE A 254 -3.54 -2.81 -3.58
CA PHE A 254 -2.75 -1.85 -2.83
C PHE A 254 -1.51 -2.53 -2.27
N ARG A 255 -0.52 -1.71 -1.95
CA ARG A 255 0.63 -2.09 -1.15
C ARG A 255 1.37 -3.28 -1.78
N ALA A 256 1.63 -3.20 -3.09
CA ALA A 256 2.25 -4.28 -3.86
C ALA A 256 1.49 -5.62 -3.77
N SER A 257 0.17 -5.58 -4.02
CA SER A 257 -0.75 -6.72 -3.97
C SER A 257 -0.90 -7.41 -2.60
N SER A 258 -0.55 -6.73 -1.51
CA SER A 258 -0.75 -7.24 -0.14
C SER A 258 -2.06 -6.79 0.51
N PHE A 259 -2.87 -6.02 -0.22
CA PHE A 259 -4.24 -5.67 0.14
C PHE A 259 -5.06 -5.47 -1.14
N MET A 260 -6.33 -5.85 -1.15
CA MET A 260 -7.18 -5.87 -2.34
C MET A 260 -8.55 -5.26 -2.04
N LEU A 261 -9.05 -4.45 -2.97
CA LEU A 261 -10.45 -4.05 -3.08
C LEU A 261 -11.08 -4.82 -4.25
N ALA A 262 -12.19 -5.50 -4.00
CA ALA A 262 -12.93 -6.28 -4.97
C ALA A 262 -14.40 -5.82 -5.05
N LEU A 263 -14.98 -5.86 -6.25
CA LEU A 263 -16.37 -5.52 -6.53
C LEU A 263 -17.11 -6.80 -6.98
N THR A 264 -18.20 -7.16 -6.30
CA THR A 264 -18.88 -8.45 -6.54
C THR A 264 -19.45 -8.58 -7.96
N SER A 265 -19.84 -7.48 -8.59
CA SER A 265 -20.35 -7.45 -9.96
C SER A 265 -19.27 -7.33 -11.04
N TYR A 266 -17.99 -7.16 -10.67
CA TYR A 266 -16.90 -7.00 -11.62
C TYR A 266 -16.30 -8.35 -12.00
N ASN A 267 -15.95 -8.50 -13.28
CA ASN A 267 -15.26 -9.68 -13.78
C ASN A 267 -14.23 -9.26 -14.84
N ASN A 268 -12.97 -9.11 -14.41
CA ASN A 268 -11.86 -8.82 -15.28
C ASN A 268 -11.31 -10.10 -15.92
N SER A 269 -11.67 -10.30 -17.19
CA SER A 269 -11.17 -11.43 -17.98
C SER A 269 -9.64 -11.52 -18.06
N ALA A 270 -8.91 -10.39 -18.03
CA ALA A 270 -7.45 -10.40 -18.05
C ALA A 270 -6.82 -10.90 -16.74
N SER A 271 -7.56 -10.84 -15.63
CA SER A 271 -7.11 -11.35 -14.33
C SER A 271 -7.43 -12.84 -14.14
N LEU A 272 -8.10 -13.48 -15.11
CA LEU A 272 -8.42 -14.90 -15.02
C LEU A 272 -7.15 -15.75 -14.91
N PRO A 273 -7.18 -16.83 -14.11
CA PRO A 273 -6.04 -17.72 -13.95
C PRO A 273 -5.54 -18.34 -15.26
N SER A 274 -6.41 -18.56 -16.24
CA SER A 274 -6.05 -19.06 -17.57
C SER A 274 -5.20 -18.07 -18.38
N ASN A 275 -5.27 -16.78 -18.03
CA ASN A 275 -4.57 -15.69 -18.71
C ASN A 275 -3.34 -15.21 -17.90
N ALA A 276 -3.14 -15.78 -16.71
CA ALA A 276 -1.97 -15.48 -15.90
C ALA A 276 -0.70 -16.03 -16.58
N PRO A 277 0.42 -15.30 -16.50
CA PRO A 277 1.69 -15.83 -16.95
C PRO A 277 2.06 -17.07 -16.13
N ALA A 278 2.52 -18.12 -16.82
CA ALA A 278 2.93 -19.37 -16.18
C ALA A 278 4.22 -19.20 -15.34
N ASP A 279 5.05 -18.22 -15.70
CA ASP A 279 6.31 -17.90 -15.05
C ASP A 279 6.70 -16.42 -15.22
N ASN A 280 7.82 -16.01 -14.62
CA ASN A 280 8.34 -14.64 -14.71
C ASN A 280 8.82 -14.22 -16.10
N SER A 281 9.00 -15.18 -17.03
CA SER A 281 9.49 -14.93 -18.40
C SER A 281 8.35 -14.75 -19.40
N THR A 282 7.14 -15.16 -19.03
CA THR A 282 5.94 -15.00 -19.85
C THR A 282 5.37 -13.60 -19.67
N THR A 283 5.11 -12.91 -20.78
CA THR A 283 4.51 -11.59 -20.77
C THR A 283 3.07 -11.66 -20.25
N ALA A 284 2.74 -10.87 -19.23
CA ALA A 284 1.35 -10.69 -18.82
C ALA A 284 0.51 -10.08 -19.97
N PRO A 285 -0.83 -10.26 -19.95
CA PRO A 285 -1.70 -9.53 -20.86
C PRO A 285 -1.37 -8.02 -20.88
N PRO A 286 -1.54 -7.29 -21.98
CA PRO A 286 -1.36 -5.83 -21.97
C PRO A 286 -2.47 -5.17 -21.13
N PRO A 287 -2.27 -3.98 -20.54
CA PRO A 287 -3.31 -3.28 -19.76
C PRO A 287 -4.62 -3.06 -20.54
N SER A 288 -4.55 -2.95 -21.87
CA SER A 288 -5.73 -2.85 -22.74
C SER A 288 -6.64 -4.09 -22.74
N ALA A 289 -6.16 -5.23 -22.22
CA ALA A 289 -6.97 -6.43 -22.04
C ALA A 289 -7.88 -6.36 -20.80
N ASP A 290 -7.69 -5.37 -19.91
CA ASP A 290 -8.52 -5.22 -18.72
C ASP A 290 -9.97 -4.90 -19.10
N THR A 291 -10.90 -5.64 -18.50
CA THR A 291 -12.33 -5.41 -18.71
C THR A 291 -12.72 -4.09 -18.02
N PRO A 292 -13.43 -3.16 -18.68
CA PRO A 292 -13.90 -1.95 -18.03
C PRO A 292 -14.84 -2.26 -16.84
N LEU A 293 -14.93 -1.33 -15.89
CA LEU A 293 -15.89 -1.46 -14.79
C LEU A 293 -17.33 -1.59 -15.33
N PRO A 294 -18.20 -2.36 -14.66
CA PRO A 294 -19.57 -2.55 -15.11
C PRO A 294 -20.32 -1.22 -15.22
N THR A 295 -21.13 -1.07 -16.28
CA THR A 295 -21.95 0.14 -16.46
C THR A 295 -22.91 0.31 -15.28
N GLY A 296 -23.01 1.55 -14.78
CA GLY A 296 -23.82 1.86 -13.59
C GLY A 296 -23.11 1.66 -12.25
N THR A 297 -21.83 1.27 -12.24
CA THR A 297 -21.02 1.27 -11.00
C THR A 297 -21.00 2.68 -10.40
N ASN A 298 -21.27 2.79 -9.09
CA ASN A 298 -21.20 4.05 -8.38
C ASN A 298 -19.73 4.49 -8.20
N THR A 299 -19.24 5.32 -9.13
CA THR A 299 -17.85 5.78 -9.15
C THR A 299 -17.52 6.72 -7.99
N THR A 300 -18.48 7.49 -7.47
CA THR A 300 -18.28 8.34 -6.29
C THR A 300 -17.97 7.51 -5.05
N PHE A 301 -18.74 6.45 -4.82
CA PHE A 301 -18.48 5.53 -3.72
C PHE A 301 -17.16 4.78 -3.91
N LEU A 302 -16.90 4.26 -5.12
CA LEU A 302 -15.64 3.59 -5.44
C LEU A 302 -14.42 4.50 -5.22
N ASN A 303 -14.49 5.78 -5.63
CA ASN A 303 -13.42 6.73 -5.40
C ASN A 303 -13.20 6.98 -3.90
N CYS A 304 -14.28 7.13 -3.11
CA CYS A 304 -14.17 7.24 -1.66
C CYS A 304 -13.45 6.03 -1.05
N LEU A 305 -13.84 4.81 -1.46
CA LEU A 305 -13.19 3.58 -1.00
C LEU A 305 -11.70 3.59 -1.39
N ASN A 306 -11.39 3.86 -2.67
CA ASN A 306 -10.03 3.81 -3.19
C ASN A 306 -9.10 4.80 -2.48
N GLU A 307 -9.51 6.06 -2.35
CA GLU A 307 -8.75 7.11 -1.66
C GLU A 307 -8.58 6.82 -0.18
N THR A 308 -9.65 6.39 0.49
CA THR A 308 -9.62 6.09 1.93
C THR A 308 -8.74 4.88 2.21
N ILE A 309 -8.82 3.81 1.41
CA ILE A 309 -7.95 2.63 1.55
C ILE A 309 -6.50 3.03 1.28
N GLY A 310 -6.23 3.76 0.20
CA GLY A 310 -4.88 4.21 -0.14
C GLY A 310 -4.25 5.07 0.97
N ALA A 311 -5.03 5.94 1.61
CA ALA A 311 -4.57 6.75 2.73
C ALA A 311 -4.41 5.95 4.04
N SER A 312 -5.36 5.07 4.36
CA SER A 312 -5.46 4.42 5.67
C SER A 312 -4.75 3.07 5.79
N VAL A 313 -4.50 2.36 4.68
CA VAL A 313 -3.89 1.02 4.72
C VAL A 313 -2.55 1.09 5.46
N PRO A 314 -2.32 0.28 6.50
CA PRO A 314 -1.08 0.36 7.26
C PRO A 314 0.14 0.06 6.38
N ILE A 315 1.18 0.89 6.45
CA ILE A 315 2.47 0.66 5.77
C ILE A 315 3.63 0.79 6.75
N MET A 316 4.72 0.06 6.51
CA MET A 316 5.94 0.14 7.31
C MET A 316 6.46 1.58 7.35
N ASP A 317 6.73 2.06 8.56
CA ASP A 317 7.29 3.39 8.78
C ASP A 317 8.75 3.46 8.34
N ALA A 318 9.19 4.66 7.96
CA ALA A 318 10.61 4.91 7.86
C ALA A 318 11.29 4.57 9.19
N ALA A 319 12.47 3.93 9.15
CA ALA A 319 13.27 3.76 10.36
C ALA A 319 13.37 5.10 11.08
N PRO A 320 13.23 5.15 12.41
CA PRO A 320 13.49 6.37 13.15
C PRO A 320 14.90 6.80 12.76
N GLY A 321 14.97 7.92 12.03
CA GLY A 321 16.25 8.48 11.66
C GLY A 321 16.97 8.72 12.98
N THR A 322 18.17 8.16 13.14
CA THR A 322 19.14 8.79 14.01
C THR A 322 19.22 10.21 13.47
N LEU A 323 18.58 11.17 14.15
CA LEU A 323 18.76 12.58 13.87
C LEU A 323 20.28 12.75 13.83
N ARG A 324 20.85 12.90 12.64
CA ARG A 324 22.21 13.39 12.54
C ARG A 324 22.10 14.76 13.18
N ALA A 325 22.67 14.91 14.37
CA ALA A 325 22.83 16.17 15.06
C ALA A 325 23.82 17.04 14.25
N THR A 326 23.48 17.34 13.02
CA THR A 326 24.18 18.25 12.15
C THR A 326 23.41 19.55 12.22
N THR A 327 24.12 20.61 12.63
CA THR A 327 23.77 22.05 12.62
C THR A 327 23.11 22.70 13.85
N GLY A 328 22.97 22.02 15.00
CA GLY A 328 22.53 22.68 16.25
C GLY A 328 23.66 23.35 17.06
N LEU A 329 24.84 22.75 17.10
CA LEU A 329 25.97 23.24 17.91
C LEU A 329 26.65 24.48 17.33
N ASN A 330 26.55 24.70 16.02
CA ASN A 330 27.11 25.89 15.38
C ASN A 330 26.29 27.15 15.68
N VAL A 331 24.97 27.05 15.85
CA VAL A 331 24.12 28.22 16.15
C VAL A 331 24.33 28.70 17.58
N VAL A 332 24.49 27.79 18.55
CA VAL A 332 24.75 28.19 19.94
C VAL A 332 26.15 28.81 20.06
N ALA A 333 27.15 28.26 19.38
CA ALA A 333 28.51 28.82 19.38
C ALA A 333 28.58 30.20 18.70
N THR A 334 27.91 30.39 17.56
CA THR A 334 27.89 31.70 16.88
C THR A 334 27.10 32.74 17.66
N LEU A 335 25.98 32.35 18.29
CA LEU A 335 25.17 33.26 19.11
C LEU A 335 25.90 33.65 20.40
N TRP A 336 26.67 32.73 21.00
CA TRP A 336 27.54 33.03 22.13
C TRP A 336 28.70 33.97 21.75
N LEU A 337 29.35 33.74 20.60
CA LEU A 337 30.41 34.63 20.07
C LEU A 337 29.88 36.04 19.77
N LEU A 338 28.69 36.14 19.19
CA LEU A 338 28.05 37.44 18.91
C LEU A 338 27.72 38.22 20.18
N ILE A 339 27.21 37.54 21.21
CA ILE A 339 26.95 38.17 22.52
C ILE A 339 28.25 38.64 23.17
N TRP A 340 29.33 37.88 23.01
CA TRP A 340 30.63 38.25 23.57
C TRP A 340 31.23 39.46 22.85
N LEU A 341 31.14 39.51 21.52
CA LEU A 341 31.61 40.65 20.71
C LEU A 341 30.79 41.93 20.95
N LEU A 342 29.48 41.82 21.17
CA LEU A 342 28.61 42.97 21.49
C LEU A 342 28.84 43.55 22.89
N LYS A 343 29.54 42.84 23.78
CA LYS A 343 29.91 43.36 25.12
C LYS A 343 31.22 44.14 25.17
N ILE A 344 31.99 44.13 24.08
CA ILE A 344 33.33 44.76 24.01
C ILE A 344 33.27 46.17 23.39
N PHE A 345 32.14 46.55 22.81
CA PHE A 345 31.83 47.92 22.38
C PHE A 345 30.85 48.59 23.35
#